data_AF-A0A941SXH7-F1
#
_entry.id   AF-A0A941SXH7-F1
#
_cell.length_a   1.000
_cell.length_b   1.000
_cell.length_c   1.000
_cell.angle_alpha   90.00
_cell.angle_beta   90.00
_cell.angle_gamma   90.00
#
_symmetry.space_group_name_H-M   'P 1'
#
loop_
_entity.id
_entity.type
_entity.pdbx_description
1 polymer ?
#
loop_
_entity_poly.entity_id
_entity_poly.type
_entity_poly.pdbx_seq_one_letter_code
_entity_poly.pdbx_strand_id
1 'polypeptide(L)'
;MNKRAKAISFKGQVSHRHEANPLLTEPGATVLVHRGVDRSVAMACPDGCGEQLTINLDSRAGPAWRHYGDGATVSLFPSVWRDTGCGSHFIVWRSKIYWCDWHDEFEVPSDEVVKRTLELLTDQLVSYVAIADQLGLVPWAVLSACNRLCRSGLAEAGKGKQQGQFRRRS
;
A
#
# COMPACT_ATOMS: atom_id res chain seq x y z
N MET A 1 -3.27 12.27 23.93
CA MET A 1 -3.82 11.59 22.73
C MET A 1 -2.69 11.48 21.73
N ASN A 2 -2.09 10.29 21.56
CA ASN A 2 -1.08 10.11 20.52
C ASN A 2 -1.78 10.19 19.16
N LYS A 3 -1.36 11.15 18.36
CA LYS A 3 -1.95 11.46 17.06
C LYS A 3 -1.49 10.40 16.06
N ARG A 4 -2.44 9.80 15.32
CA ARG A 4 -2.12 8.88 14.22
C ARG A 4 -1.20 9.55 13.21
N ALA A 5 -0.16 8.84 12.78
CA ALA A 5 0.73 9.28 11.73
C ALA A 5 -0.02 9.36 10.39
N LYS A 6 0.30 10.39 9.60
CA LYS A 6 -0.24 10.60 8.24
C LYS A 6 0.72 10.09 7.15
N ALA A 7 1.96 9.84 7.52
CA ALA A 7 3.02 9.41 6.65
C ALA A 7 4.00 8.56 7.46
N ILE A 8 4.76 7.71 6.78
CA ILE A 8 5.90 7.05 7.40
C ILE A 8 7.08 8.01 7.50
N SER A 9 7.95 7.76 8.48
CA SER A 9 9.27 8.38 8.55
C SER A 9 10.30 7.28 8.27
N PHE A 10 10.83 7.22 7.06
CA PHE A 10 11.82 6.20 6.69
C PHE A 10 13.15 6.49 7.38
N LYS A 11 13.65 5.53 8.16
CA LYS A 11 14.85 5.67 8.99
C LYS A 11 16.07 4.96 8.40
N GLY A 12 15.92 4.31 7.25
CA GLY A 12 16.99 3.62 6.55
C GLY A 12 16.80 2.10 6.53
N GLN A 13 17.92 1.42 6.28
CA GLN A 13 17.99 -0.01 6.09
C GLN A 13 18.94 -0.65 7.10
N VAL A 14 18.57 -1.83 7.61
CA VAL A 14 19.37 -2.64 8.54
C VAL A 14 19.45 -4.08 8.04
N SER A 15 20.42 -4.85 8.56
CA SER A 15 20.58 -6.27 8.16
C SER A 15 19.73 -7.21 9.00
N HIS A 16 19.48 -6.84 10.26
CA HIS A 16 18.74 -7.66 11.22
C HIS A 16 17.59 -6.89 11.89
N ARG A 17 16.48 -7.59 12.16
CA ARG A 17 15.25 -6.98 12.72
C ARG A 17 15.44 -6.28 14.07
N HIS A 18 16.36 -6.74 14.92
CA HIS A 18 16.59 -6.11 16.22
C HIS A 18 17.31 -4.75 16.10
N GLU A 19 18.09 -4.55 15.03
CA GLU A 19 18.79 -3.30 14.74
C GLU A 19 17.82 -2.16 14.40
N ALA A 20 16.59 -2.48 13.97
CA ALA A 20 15.56 -1.49 13.73
C ALA A 20 15.04 -0.85 15.03
N ASN A 21 15.03 -1.58 16.16
CA ASN A 21 14.40 -1.14 17.42
C ASN A 21 14.80 0.29 17.86
N PRO A 22 16.10 0.66 17.92
CA PRO A 22 16.50 2.02 18.33
C PRO A 22 16.08 3.12 17.35
N LEU A 23 15.72 2.77 16.11
CA LEU A 23 15.31 3.73 15.07
C LEU A 23 13.79 3.97 15.07
N LEU A 24 13.00 3.08 15.67
CA LEU A 24 11.54 3.12 15.71
C LEU A 24 11.04 4.01 16.85
N THR A 25 11.41 5.30 16.83
CA THR A 25 11.25 6.24 17.95
C THR A 25 9.94 7.02 17.95
N GLU A 26 9.21 7.06 16.83
CA GLU A 26 7.98 7.84 16.66
C GLU A 26 6.95 7.07 15.82
N PRO A 27 5.63 7.31 15.98
CA PRO A 27 4.61 6.63 15.18
C PRO A 27 4.87 6.78 13.68
N GLY A 28 4.87 5.66 12.95
CA GLY A 28 5.18 5.63 11.52
C GLY A 28 6.67 5.62 11.19
N ALA A 29 7.59 5.70 12.17
CA ALA A 29 9.00 5.40 11.94
C ALA A 29 9.13 4.01 11.32
N THR A 30 9.89 3.90 10.24
CA THR A 30 9.90 2.73 9.37
C THR A 30 11.33 2.39 8.96
N VAL A 31 11.71 1.12 9.08
CA VAL A 31 13.04 0.61 8.73
C VAL A 31 12.87 -0.59 7.81
N LEU A 32 13.66 -0.64 6.74
CA LEU A 32 13.74 -1.81 5.88
C LEU A 32 14.76 -2.80 6.44
N VAL A 33 14.36 -4.06 6.63
CA VAL A 33 15.29 -5.15 6.96
C VAL A 33 15.63 -5.86 5.65
N HIS A 34 16.90 -5.79 5.26
CA HIS A 34 17.37 -6.31 3.98
C HIS A 34 18.67 -7.11 4.17
N ARG A 35 18.69 -8.33 3.61
CA ARG A 35 19.86 -9.22 3.63
C ARG A 35 19.94 -10.00 2.34
N GLY A 36 20.57 -9.38 1.33
CA GLY A 36 20.63 -9.84 -0.06
C GLY A 36 19.29 -9.73 -0.82
N VAL A 37 18.20 -9.80 -0.07
CA VAL A 37 16.83 -9.50 -0.49
C VAL A 37 16.09 -8.82 0.65
N ASP A 38 14.99 -8.15 0.32
CA ASP A 38 14.08 -7.57 1.31
C ASP A 38 13.44 -8.69 2.15
N ARG A 39 13.53 -8.54 3.47
CA ARG A 39 13.03 -9.55 4.43
C ARG A 39 11.75 -9.09 5.11
N SER A 40 11.76 -7.87 5.63
CA SER A 40 10.62 -7.31 6.33
C SER A 40 10.71 -5.79 6.41
N VAL A 41 9.57 -5.13 6.60
CA VAL A 41 9.53 -3.77 7.14
C VAL A 41 9.27 -3.83 8.64
N ALA A 42 10.12 -3.15 9.42
CA ALA A 42 9.86 -2.89 10.82
C ALA A 42 9.27 -1.47 10.96
N MET A 43 8.18 -1.32 11.70
CA MET A 43 7.49 -0.03 11.81
C MET A 43 7.01 0.21 13.24
N ALA A 44 7.23 1.40 13.79
CA ALA A 44 6.54 1.85 15.00
C ALA A 44 5.07 2.08 14.65
N CYS A 45 4.14 1.42 15.35
CA CYS A 45 2.75 1.38 14.94
C CYS A 45 2.20 2.81 14.72
N PRO A 46 1.70 3.12 13.52
CA PRO A 46 1.41 4.50 13.15
C PRO A 46 0.18 5.06 13.86
N ASP A 47 -0.58 4.24 14.57
CA ASP A 47 -1.69 4.72 15.40
C ASP A 47 -1.22 5.38 16.71
N GLY A 48 0.05 5.19 17.09
CA GLY A 48 0.64 5.72 18.30
C GLY A 48 0.43 4.87 19.56
N CYS A 49 0.02 3.59 19.43
CA CYS A 49 -0.14 2.68 20.58
C CYS A 49 1.19 2.28 21.25
N GLY A 50 2.33 2.54 20.61
CA GLY A 50 3.67 2.23 21.13
C GLY A 50 4.18 0.84 20.77
N GLU A 51 3.36 -0.01 20.16
CA GLU A 51 3.80 -1.32 19.66
C GLU A 51 4.59 -1.20 18.34
N GLN A 52 5.34 -2.25 18.01
CA GLN A 52 6.08 -2.34 16.76
C GLN A 52 5.51 -3.43 15.87
N LEU A 53 5.44 -3.13 14.57
CA LEU A 53 4.99 -4.02 13.53
C LEU A 53 6.19 -4.62 12.82
N THR A 54 6.05 -5.89 12.43
CA THR A 54 6.98 -6.56 11.51
C THR A 54 6.16 -7.07 10.34
N ILE A 55 6.32 -6.44 9.18
CA ILE A 55 5.58 -6.75 7.97
C ILE A 55 6.48 -7.61 7.10
N ASN A 56 6.11 -8.87 6.87
CA ASN A 56 6.89 -9.80 6.06
C ASN A 56 6.94 -9.35 4.60
N LEU A 57 8.13 -9.33 4.00
CA LEU A 57 8.35 -9.09 2.57
C LEU A 57 8.87 -10.34 1.84
N ASP A 58 9.26 -11.37 2.58
CA ASP A 58 9.84 -12.60 2.02
C ASP A 58 8.76 -13.66 1.83
N SER A 59 8.32 -13.87 0.60
CA SER A 59 7.29 -14.86 0.25
C SER A 59 7.69 -16.30 0.56
N ARG A 60 8.98 -16.59 0.76
CA ARG A 60 9.47 -17.91 1.17
C ARG A 60 9.22 -18.18 2.65
N ALA A 61 9.04 -17.13 3.45
CA ALA A 61 8.79 -17.22 4.89
C ALA A 61 7.29 -17.26 5.25
N GLY A 62 6.40 -17.03 4.28
CA GLY A 62 4.96 -17.03 4.48
C GLY A 62 4.26 -15.96 3.63
N PRO A 63 2.99 -15.63 3.94
CA PRO A 63 2.29 -14.50 3.31
C PRO A 63 3.13 -13.23 3.42
N ALA A 64 3.32 -12.55 2.29
CA ALA A 64 4.25 -11.43 2.17
C ALA A 64 3.59 -10.25 1.47
N TRP A 65 3.96 -9.07 1.93
CA TRP A 65 3.65 -7.82 1.25
C TRP A 65 4.65 -7.60 0.14
N ARG A 66 4.16 -7.05 -0.97
CA ARG A 66 5.00 -6.49 -2.01
C ARG A 66 5.48 -5.12 -1.57
N HIS A 67 6.78 -4.93 -1.60
CA HIS A 67 7.43 -3.65 -1.37
C HIS A 67 7.73 -2.98 -2.72
N TYR A 68 7.40 -1.69 -2.82
CA TYR A 68 7.75 -0.85 -3.95
C TYR A 68 8.43 0.40 -3.41
N GLY A 69 9.64 0.68 -3.89
CA GLY A 69 10.42 1.79 -3.39
C GLY A 69 11.90 1.66 -3.70
N ASP A 70 12.59 2.78 -3.58
CA ASP A 70 14.04 2.94 -3.78
C ASP A 70 14.74 3.47 -2.51
N GLY A 71 14.05 3.42 -1.36
CA GLY A 71 14.51 3.99 -0.10
C GLY A 71 14.14 5.46 0.12
N ALA A 72 13.77 6.22 -0.92
CA ALA A 72 13.21 7.56 -0.77
C ALA A 72 11.69 7.51 -0.61
N THR A 73 11.04 6.56 -1.27
CA THR A 73 9.61 6.29 -1.15
C THR A 73 9.36 4.84 -0.82
N VAL A 74 8.34 4.57 0.01
CA VAL A 74 7.92 3.21 0.35
C VAL A 74 6.44 3.08 0.07
N SER A 75 6.07 2.01 -0.63
CA SER A 75 4.69 1.55 -0.76
C SER A 75 4.64 0.06 -0.44
N LEU A 76 3.57 -0.35 0.25
CA LEU A 76 3.32 -1.74 0.61
C LEU A 76 1.99 -2.17 0.03
N PHE A 77 1.94 -3.39 -0.50
CA PHE A 77 0.71 -3.99 -0.99
C PHE A 77 0.60 -5.45 -0.51
N PRO A 78 -0.54 -5.92 0.03
CA PRO A 78 -1.83 -5.22 0.19
C PRO A 78 -1.83 -4.26 1.41
N SER A 79 -3.02 -3.89 1.91
CA SER A 79 -3.13 -3.10 3.14
C SER A 79 -2.54 -3.86 4.33
N VAL A 80 -2.10 -3.13 5.34
CA VAL A 80 -1.62 -3.69 6.60
C VAL A 80 -2.81 -3.71 7.55
N TRP A 81 -3.22 -4.91 7.97
CA TRP A 81 -4.27 -5.09 8.96
C TRP A 81 -3.72 -5.88 10.14
N ARG A 82 -3.87 -5.30 11.33
CA ARG A 82 -3.64 -5.99 12.59
C ARG A 82 -4.93 -6.58 13.09
N ASP A 83 -4.98 -7.89 13.20
CA ASP A 83 -6.08 -8.64 13.80
C ASP A 83 -5.96 -8.74 15.34
N THR A 84 -4.82 -8.32 15.88
CA THR A 84 -4.46 -8.36 17.31
C THR A 84 -3.88 -7.02 17.77
N GLY A 85 -3.86 -6.79 19.08
CA GLY A 85 -3.38 -5.52 19.66
C GLY A 85 -4.34 -4.37 19.34
N CYS A 86 -3.80 -3.26 18.82
CA CYS A 86 -4.57 -2.04 18.58
C CYS A 86 -5.58 -2.10 17.41
N GLY A 87 -5.56 -3.17 16.61
CA GLY A 87 -6.52 -3.34 15.52
C GLY A 87 -6.33 -2.39 14.32
N SER A 88 -5.15 -1.77 14.17
CA SER A 88 -4.91 -0.79 13.10
C SER A 88 -5.05 -1.39 11.70
N HIS A 89 -5.75 -0.68 10.81
CA HIS A 89 -5.91 -1.04 9.41
C HIS A 89 -5.60 0.16 8.50
N PHE A 90 -4.53 0.05 7.72
CA PHE A 90 -4.02 1.14 6.91
C PHE A 90 -3.30 0.68 5.65
N ILE A 91 -3.14 1.60 4.71
CA ILE A 91 -2.37 1.44 3.47
C ILE A 91 -1.15 2.34 3.52
N VAL A 92 -0.02 1.83 3.05
CA VAL A 92 1.20 2.63 2.83
C VAL A 92 1.40 2.77 1.33
N TRP A 93 1.27 4.00 0.82
CA TRP A 93 1.49 4.30 -0.58
C TRP A 93 2.19 5.65 -0.73
N ARG A 94 3.33 5.67 -1.45
CA ARG A 94 4.19 6.85 -1.61
C ARG A 94 4.56 7.49 -0.27
N SER A 95 4.91 6.65 0.69
CA SER A 95 5.22 7.04 2.07
C SER A 95 4.08 7.71 2.85
N LYS A 96 2.87 7.79 2.29
CA LYS A 96 1.67 8.25 3.00
C LYS A 96 0.91 7.09 3.60
N ILE A 97 0.21 7.37 4.69
CA ILE A 97 -0.64 6.42 5.40
C ILE A 97 -2.10 6.80 5.14
N TYR A 98 -2.84 5.87 4.54
CA TYR A 98 -4.28 6.00 4.31
C TYR A 98 -5.00 5.03 5.24
N TRP A 99 -5.84 5.55 6.13
CA TRP A 99 -6.51 4.74 7.14
C TRP A 99 -7.79 4.14 6.57
N CYS A 100 -8.00 2.83 6.75
CA CYS A 100 -9.15 2.13 6.16
C CYS A 100 -10.45 2.25 6.99
N ASP A 101 -10.35 2.72 8.24
CA ASP A 101 -11.50 3.11 9.06
C ASP A 101 -11.99 4.54 8.75
N TRP A 102 -11.29 5.27 7.87
CA TRP A 102 -11.66 6.61 7.39
C TRP A 102 -11.79 6.58 5.88
N HIS A 103 -12.64 7.42 5.31
CA HIS A 103 -12.77 7.57 3.86
C HIS A 103 -11.61 8.40 3.29
N ASP A 104 -10.37 8.04 3.61
CA ASP A 104 -9.20 8.73 3.11
C ASP A 104 -9.13 8.57 1.59
N GLU A 105 -9.19 9.70 0.87
CA GLU A 105 -9.02 9.69 -0.58
C GLU A 105 -7.55 9.47 -0.93
N PHE A 106 -7.33 8.50 -1.80
CA PHE A 106 -6.03 8.24 -2.41
C PHE A 106 -5.51 9.48 -3.14
N GLU A 107 -4.18 9.57 -3.23
CA GLU A 107 -3.54 10.53 -4.11
C GLU A 107 -4.08 10.42 -5.54
N VAL A 108 -4.27 11.58 -6.17
CA VAL A 108 -4.70 11.68 -7.56
C VAL A 108 -3.60 11.08 -8.45
N PRO A 109 -3.93 10.10 -9.31
CA PRO A 109 -2.96 9.50 -10.23
C PRO A 109 -2.65 10.49 -11.36
N SER A 110 -1.45 10.40 -11.93
CA SER A 110 -1.12 11.18 -13.13
C SER A 110 -2.02 10.80 -14.30
N ASP A 111 -2.24 11.74 -15.21
CA ASP A 111 -3.08 11.50 -16.39
C ASP A 111 -2.52 10.36 -17.27
N GLU A 112 -1.20 10.18 -17.30
CA GLU A 112 -0.57 9.03 -17.96
C GLU A 112 -1.01 7.69 -17.35
N VAL A 113 -1.01 7.57 -16.02
CA VAL A 113 -1.44 6.34 -15.34
C VAL A 113 -2.93 6.09 -15.60
N VAL A 114 -3.75 7.15 -15.60
CA VAL A 114 -5.19 7.05 -15.93
C VAL A 114 -5.39 6.54 -17.35
N LYS A 115 -4.68 7.12 -18.32
CA LYS A 115 -4.75 6.72 -19.74
C LYS A 115 -4.35 5.26 -19.92
N ARG A 116 -3.18 4.87 -19.40
CA ARG A 116 -2.67 3.49 -19.52
C ARG A 116 -3.56 2.47 -18.81
N THR A 117 -4.18 2.86 -17.69
CA THR A 117 -5.17 2.01 -17.00
C THR A 117 -6.41 1.82 -17.87
N LEU A 118 -6.95 2.89 -18.46
CA LEU A 118 -8.12 2.84 -19.34
C LEU A 118 -7.89 1.98 -20.60
N GLU A 119 -6.68 2.02 -21.17
CA GLU A 119 -6.29 1.22 -22.34
C GLU A 119 -6.34 -0.30 -22.06
N LEU A 120 -6.16 -0.72 -20.80
CA LEU A 120 -6.23 -2.13 -20.38
C LEU A 120 -7.60 -2.55 -19.85
N LEU A 121 -8.52 -1.61 -19.65
CA LEU A 121 -9.91 -1.95 -19.32
C LEU A 121 -10.65 -2.44 -20.57
N THR A 122 -11.39 -3.52 -20.40
CA THR A 122 -12.25 -4.12 -21.44
C THR A 122 -13.72 -3.98 -21.07
N ASP A 123 -14.63 -4.50 -21.90
CA ASP A 123 -16.04 -4.64 -21.57
C ASP A 123 -16.30 -5.63 -20.41
N GLN A 124 -15.32 -6.51 -20.13
CA GLN A 124 -15.33 -7.44 -19.02
C GLN A 124 -14.65 -6.86 -17.76
N LEU A 125 -15.04 -7.37 -16.59
CA LEU A 125 -14.42 -6.99 -15.33
C LEU A 125 -13.01 -7.56 -15.22
N VAL A 126 -12.03 -6.67 -14.98
CA VAL A 126 -10.61 -7.00 -14.82
C VAL A 126 -10.13 -6.49 -13.46
N SER A 127 -9.35 -7.31 -12.75
CA SER A 127 -8.74 -6.92 -11.47
C SER A 127 -7.77 -5.75 -11.66
N TYR A 128 -7.87 -4.72 -10.80
CA TYR A 128 -6.89 -3.62 -10.81
C TYR A 128 -5.47 -4.10 -10.50
N VAL A 129 -5.34 -5.23 -9.78
CA VAL A 129 -4.04 -5.84 -9.48
C VAL A 129 -3.41 -6.43 -10.74
N ALA A 130 -4.21 -7.12 -11.56
CA ALA A 130 -3.72 -7.69 -12.82
C ALA A 130 -3.27 -6.58 -13.80
N ILE A 131 -4.02 -5.48 -13.86
CA ILE A 131 -3.64 -4.29 -14.64
C ILE A 131 -2.34 -3.69 -14.10
N ALA A 132 -2.19 -3.57 -12.78
CA ALA A 132 -0.98 -3.05 -12.16
C ALA A 132 0.25 -3.91 -12.47
N ASP A 133 0.10 -5.23 -12.41
CA ASP A 133 1.17 -6.18 -12.74
C ASP A 133 1.60 -6.05 -14.21
N GLN A 134 0.64 -5.89 -15.13
CA GLN A 134 0.91 -5.67 -16.56
C GLN A 134 1.60 -4.33 -16.83
N LEU A 135 1.25 -3.27 -16.08
CA LEU A 135 1.83 -1.94 -16.25
C LEU A 135 3.16 -1.74 -15.50
N GLY A 136 3.54 -2.68 -14.62
CA GLY A 136 4.68 -2.52 -13.71
C GLY A 136 4.48 -1.41 -12.68
N LEU A 137 3.24 -1.19 -12.23
CA LEU A 137 2.86 -0.11 -11.31
C LEU A 137 2.49 -0.64 -9.93
N VAL A 138 2.55 0.25 -8.93
CA VAL A 138 1.97 -0.03 -7.60
C VAL A 138 0.45 -0.18 -7.74
N PRO A 139 -0.18 -1.26 -7.24
CA PRO A 139 -1.62 -1.47 -7.42
C PRO A 139 -2.51 -0.35 -6.90
N TRP A 140 -2.09 0.37 -5.85
CA TRP A 140 -2.81 1.54 -5.36
C TRP A 140 -2.92 2.67 -6.38
N ALA A 141 -1.91 2.84 -7.25
CA ALA A 141 -1.94 3.82 -8.33
C ALA A 141 -3.03 3.47 -9.36
N VAL A 142 -3.14 2.18 -9.71
CA VAL A 142 -4.16 1.69 -10.63
C VAL A 142 -5.54 1.73 -9.98
N LEU A 143 -5.68 1.37 -8.70
CA LEU A 143 -6.95 1.50 -7.98
C LEU A 143 -7.41 2.96 -7.94
N SER A 144 -6.50 3.90 -7.68
CA SER A 144 -6.80 5.34 -7.73
C SER A 144 -7.22 5.78 -9.13
N ALA A 145 -6.57 5.28 -10.18
CA ALA A 145 -6.94 5.56 -11.58
C ALA A 145 -8.32 5.01 -11.94
N CYS A 146 -8.62 3.76 -11.57
CA CYS A 146 -9.92 3.16 -11.75
C CYS A 146 -11.02 3.97 -11.03
N ASN A 147 -10.77 4.41 -9.79
CA ASN A 147 -11.73 5.25 -9.05
C ASN A 147 -11.99 6.58 -9.77
N ARG A 148 -10.94 7.23 -10.32
CA ARG A 148 -11.08 8.45 -11.11
C ARG A 148 -11.88 8.20 -12.40
N LEU A 149 -11.62 7.10 -13.11
CA LEU A 149 -12.35 6.71 -14.31
C LEU A 149 -13.83 6.41 -14.03
N CYS A 150 -14.14 5.80 -12.88
CA CYS A 150 -15.52 5.60 -12.43
C CYS A 150 -16.22 6.95 -12.16
N ARG A 151 -15.54 7.87 -11.45
CA ARG A 151 -16.07 9.22 -11.19
C ARG A 151 -16.32 10.02 -12.48
N SER A 152 -15.50 9.80 -13.52
CA SER A 152 -15.67 10.43 -14.83
C SER A 152 -16.61 9.67 -15.77
N GLY A 153 -17.22 8.57 -15.33
CA GLY A 153 -18.15 7.77 -16.13
C GLY A 153 -17.53 6.92 -17.24
N LEU A 154 -16.20 6.76 -17.27
CA LEU A 154 -15.46 5.99 -18.28
C LEU A 154 -15.25 4.52 -17.87
N ALA A 155 -15.45 4.19 -16.59
CA ALA A 155 -15.34 2.84 -16.06
C ALA A 155 -16.46 2.54 -15.07
N GLU A 156 -16.65 1.27 -14.77
CA GLU A 156 -17.59 0.77 -13.76
C GLU A 156 -16.88 -0.24 -12.85
N ALA A 157 -17.13 -0.14 -11.55
CA ALA A 157 -16.60 -1.05 -10.55
C ALA A 157 -17.53 -2.25 -10.32
N GLY A 158 -16.96 -3.45 -10.21
CA GLY A 158 -17.65 -4.65 -9.77
C GLY A 158 -18.13 -4.54 -8.31
N LYS A 159 -19.15 -5.32 -7.96
CA LYS A 159 -19.78 -5.32 -6.62
C LYS A 159 -19.61 -6.68 -5.93
N GLY A 160 -19.71 -6.70 -4.60
CA GLY A 160 -19.63 -7.93 -3.81
C GLY A 160 -18.34 -8.71 -4.07
N LYS A 161 -18.45 -9.95 -4.55
CA LYS A 161 -17.29 -10.81 -4.88
C LYS A 161 -16.39 -10.26 -5.99
N GLN A 162 -16.87 -9.27 -6.76
CA GLN A 162 -16.13 -8.61 -7.84
C GLN A 162 -15.54 -7.26 -7.40
N GLN A 163 -15.58 -6.93 -6.11
CA GLN A 163 -14.95 -5.72 -5.60
C GLN A 163 -13.44 -5.71 -5.94
N GLY A 164 -12.94 -4.57 -6.42
CA GLY A 164 -11.57 -4.48 -6.94
C GLY A 164 -11.42 -4.95 -8.39
N GLN A 165 -12.52 -5.20 -9.09
CA GLN A 165 -12.53 -5.40 -10.54
C GLN A 165 -13.23 -4.24 -11.22
N PHE A 166 -12.78 -3.89 -12.41
CA PHE A 166 -13.27 -2.75 -13.18
C PHE A 166 -13.43 -3.12 -14.64
N ARG A 167 -14.42 -2.53 -15.29
CA ARG A 167 -14.63 -2.61 -16.74
C ARG A 167 -14.75 -1.21 -17.33
N ARG A 168 -14.44 -1.07 -18.61
CA ARG A 168 -14.66 0.14 -19.38
C ARG A 168 -16.16 0.32 -19.63
N ARG A 169 -16.65 1.55 -19.54
CA ARG A 169 -17.98 1.91 -20.03
C ARG A 169 -17.86 2.29 -21.50
N SER A 170 -18.70 1.68 -22.33
CA SER A 170 -18.86 2.01 -23.74
C SER A 170 -19.48 3.39 -23.92
#